data_AF-A0A1G3ARQ0-F1
#
_entry.id   AF-A0A1G3ARQ0-F1
#
_cell.length_a   1.000
_cell.length_b   1.000
_cell.length_c   1.000
_cell.angle_alpha   90.00
_cell.angle_beta   90.00
_cell.angle_gamma   90.00
#
_symmetry.space_group_name_H-M   'P 1'
#
loop_
_entity.id
_entity.type
_entity.pdbx_description
1 polymer ?
#
loop_
_entity_poly.entity_id
_entity_poly.type
_entity_poly.pdbx_seq_one_letter_code
_entity_poly.pdbx_strand_id
1 'polypeptide(L)' 'MDAVLYIIAGPLFLISIAAHFYVKLRLRPKQDADSEDDYYYEFEDQQPDVARYLLWSRLTFAAATIGVLLLFIAAVI' A
#
# COMPACT_ATOMS: atom_id res chain seq x y z
N MET A 1 -16.12 22.47 -10.35
CA MET A 1 -14.95 22.18 -9.48
C MET A 1 -14.78 20.68 -9.33
N ASP A 2 -15.90 19.96 -9.38
CA ASP A 2 -16.04 18.52 -9.12
C ASP A 2 -15.41 17.68 -10.23
N ALA A 3 -15.52 18.13 -11.49
CA ALA A 3 -14.84 17.49 -12.62
C ALA A 3 -13.31 17.41 -12.43
N VAL A 4 -12.68 18.47 -11.89
CA VAL A 4 -11.24 18.47 -11.60
C VAL A 4 -10.92 17.49 -10.47
N LEU A 5 -11.76 17.46 -9.43
CA LEU A 5 -11.59 16.49 -8.34
C LEU A 5 -11.73 15.05 -8.84
N TYR A 6 -12.70 14.74 -9.70
CA TYR A 6 -12.84 13.40 -10.28
C TYR A 6 -11.65 12.99 -11.16
N ILE A 7 -11.12 13.92 -11.96
CA ILE A 7 -9.96 13.68 -12.83
C ILE A 7 -8.70 13.37 -12.01
N ILE A 8 -8.57 13.92 -10.80
CA ILE A 8 -7.41 13.68 -9.94
C ILE A 8 -7.66 12.47 -9.02
N ALA A 9 -8.79 12.47 -8.30
CA ALA A 9 -9.11 11.49 -7.28
C ALA A 9 -9.42 10.10 -7.87
N GLY A 10 -10.02 10.04 -9.06
CA GLY A 10 -10.31 8.79 -9.75
C GLY A 10 -9.03 7.99 -10.05
N PRO A 11 -8.09 8.53 -10.84
CA PRO A 11 -6.81 7.89 -11.09
C PRO A 11 -6.00 7.64 -9.83
N LEU A 12 -5.98 8.58 -8.87
CA LEU A 12 -5.29 8.40 -7.60
C LEU A 12 -5.82 7.16 -6.87
N PHE A 13 -7.13 7.01 -6.76
CA PHE A 13 -7.75 5.85 -6.13
C PHE A 13 -7.45 4.55 -6.88
N LEU A 14 -7.65 4.53 -8.20
CA LEU A 14 -7.46 3.34 -9.03
C LEU A 14 -6.01 2.85 -9.05
N ILE A 15 -5.05 3.76 -9.19
CA ILE A 15 -3.62 3.43 -9.16
C ILE A 15 -3.23 2.94 -7.77
N SER A 16 -3.71 3.61 -6.71
CA SER A 16 -3.36 3.24 -5.34
C SER A 16 -3.92 1.88 -4.95
N ILE A 17 -5.16 1.56 -5.31
CA ILE A 17 -5.76 0.26 -4.98
C ILE A 17 -5.10 -0.86 -5.79
N ALA A 18 -4.82 -0.64 -7.08
CA ALA A 18 -4.09 -1.60 -7.91
C ALA A 18 -2.68 -1.85 -7.36
N ALA A 19 -1.97 -0.78 -6.97
CA ALA A 19 -0.67 -0.88 -6.32
C ALA A 19 -0.75 -1.62 -4.97
N HIS A 20 -1.80 -1.37 -4.18
CA HIS A 20 -2.00 -2.06 -2.90
C HIS A 20 -2.18 -3.56 -3.10
N PHE A 21 -3.00 -3.97 -4.08
CA PHE A 21 -3.15 -5.39 -4.46
C PHE A 21 -1.84 -5.98 -4.97
N TYR A 22 -1.10 -5.25 -5.79
CA TYR A 22 0.21 -5.68 -6.28
C TYR A 22 1.20 -5.92 -5.14
N VAL A 23 1.28 -5.01 -4.17
CA VAL A 23 2.12 -5.16 -2.96
C VAL A 23 1.68 -6.39 -2.17
N LYS A 24 0.38 -6.56 -1.93
CA LYS A 24 -0.21 -7.71 -1.20
C LYS A 24 0.00 -9.06 -1.87
N LEU A 25 0.02 -9.11 -3.20
CA LEU A 25 0.16 -10.35 -3.96
C LEU A 25 1.63 -10.70 -4.23
N ARG A 26 2.45 -9.71 -4.59
CA ARG A 26 3.80 -9.94 -5.11
C ARG A 26 4.92 -9.65 -4.12
N LEU A 27 4.71 -8.70 -3.21
CA LEU A 27 5.70 -8.33 -2.20
C LEU A 27 5.40 -8.94 -0.83
N ARG A 28 4.38 -9.79 -0.73
CA ARG A 28 4.10 -10.53 0.51
C ARG A 28 5.35 -11.36 0.86
N PRO A 29 5.97 -11.13 2.03
CA PRO A 29 7.08 -11.94 2.47
C PRO A 29 6.62 -13.40 2.54
N LYS A 30 7.37 -14.32 1.93
CA LYS A 30 7.12 -15.74 2.11
C LYS A 30 7.45 -16.06 3.56
N GLN A 31 6.46 -16.57 4.29
CA GLN A 31 6.68 -17.24 5.57
C GLN A 31 7.25 -18.63 5.24
N ASP A 32 8.44 -18.71 4.66
CA ASP A 32 9.13 -20.00 4.59
C ASP A 32 9.55 -20.30 6.03
N ALA A 33 8.96 -21.35 6.61
CA ALA A 33 9.23 -21.79 7.98
C ALA A 33 10.71 -22.15 8.21
N ASP A 34 11.48 -22.38 7.13
CA ASP A 34 12.93 -22.61 7.16
C ASP A 34 13.77 -21.32 7.16
N SER A 35 13.16 -20.13 6.99
CA SER A 35 13.88 -18.85 6.96
C SER A 35 14.03 -18.18 8.34
N GLU A 36 13.40 -18.74 9.38
CA GLU A 36 13.65 -18.36 10.78
C GLU A 36 14.97 -18.94 11.30
N ASP A 37 15.49 -20.01 10.68
CA ASP A 37 16.61 -20.77 11.25
C ASP A 37 18.02 -20.28 10.83
N ASP A 38 18.18 -19.43 9.82
CA ASP A 38 19.52 -19.16 9.26
C ASP A 38 19.91 -17.69 9.02
N TYR A 39 19.12 -16.70 9.50
CA TYR A 39 19.51 -15.29 9.40
C TYR A 39 19.53 -14.59 10.76
N TYR A 40 20.73 -14.51 11.34
CA TYR A 40 21.08 -13.63 12.46
C TYR A 40 20.86 -12.16 12.09
N TYR A 41 19.65 -11.66 12.28
CA TYR A 41 19.35 -10.22 12.37
C TYR A 41 19.49 -9.77 13.83
N GLU A 42 20.67 -9.95 14.41
CA GLU A 42 20.90 -9.69 15.84
C GLU A 42 20.79 -8.20 16.22
N PHE A 43 20.57 -7.30 15.24
CA PHE A 43 20.52 -5.85 15.42
C PHE A 43 19.40 -5.09 14.67
N GLU A 44 18.53 -5.74 13.87
CA GLU A 44 17.37 -5.07 13.24
C GLU A 44 16.05 -5.65 13.78
N ASP A 45 15.13 -4.78 14.23
CA ASP A 45 13.82 -5.17 14.77
C ASP A 45 12.92 -5.92 13.76
N GLN A 46 13.22 -5.84 12.45
CA GLN A 46 12.43 -6.47 11.38
C GLN A 46 13.31 -6.88 10.20
N GLN A 47 12.99 -8.04 9.58
CA GLN A 47 13.56 -8.41 8.29
C GLN A 47 13.30 -7.30 7.25
N PRO A 48 14.29 -6.92 6.43
CA PRO A 48 14.21 -5.77 5.53
C PRO A 48 13.08 -5.91 4.50
N ASP A 49 12.79 -7.14 4.05
CA ASP A 49 11.69 -7.41 3.12
C ASP A 49 10.32 -7.20 3.77
N VAL A 50 10.19 -7.54 5.06
CA VAL A 50 8.98 -7.27 5.86
C VAL A 50 8.81 -5.77 6.05
N ALA A 51 9.88 -5.05 6.40
CA ALA A 51 9.85 -3.60 6.57
C ALA A 51 9.43 -2.88 5.28
N ARG A 52 10.01 -3.29 4.13
CA ARG A 52 9.64 -2.76 2.81
C ARG A 52 8.20 -3.08 2.45
N TYR A 53 7.75 -4.31 2.64
CA TYR A 53 6.38 -4.71 2.39
C TYR A 53 5.38 -3.88 3.21
N LEU A 54 5.65 -3.68 4.50
CA LEU A 54 4.80 -2.88 5.39
C LEU A 54 4.76 -1.41 4.97
N LEU A 55 5.89 -0.83 4.61
CA LEU A 55 5.97 0.56 4.16
C LEU A 55 5.15 0.78 2.88
N TRP A 56 5.34 -0.05 1.86
CA TRP A 56 4.60 0.05 0.60
C TRP A 56 3.11 -0.26 0.77
N SER A 57 2.78 -1.23 1.63
CA SER A 57 1.39 -1.59 1.94
C SER A 57 0.66 -0.42 2.62
N ARG A 58 1.30 0.20 3.63
CA ARG A 58 0.74 1.38 4.32
C ARG A 58 0.59 2.58 3.39
N LEU A 59 1.60 2.87 2.56
CA LEU A 59 1.58 4.00 1.65
C LEU A 59 0.46 3.87 0.62
N THR A 60 0.37 2.71 -0.05
CA THR A 60 -0.67 2.45 -1.06
C THR A 60 -2.07 2.46 -0.45
N PHE A 61 -2.23 1.93 0.77
CA PHE A 61 -3.50 1.97 1.49
C PHE A 61 -3.92 3.38 1.89
N ALA A 62 -2.98 4.19 2.41
CA ALA A 62 -3.23 5.58 2.77
C ALA A 62 -3.62 6.39 1.52
N ALA A 63 -2.90 6.23 0.41
CA ALA A 63 -3.20 6.89 -0.85
C ALA A 63 -4.58 6.48 -1.40
N ALA A 64 -4.95 5.19 -1.31
CA ALA A 64 -6.28 4.73 -1.70
C ALA A 64 -7.37 5.35 -0.81
N THR A 65 -7.14 5.41 0.50
CA THR A 65 -8.08 6.03 1.44
C THR A 65 -8.29 7.51 1.12
N ILE A 66 -7.21 8.26 0.89
CA ILE A 66 -7.28 9.67 0.49
C ILE A 66 -8.04 9.81 -0.83
N GLY A 67 -7.74 8.98 -1.84
CA GLY A 67 -8.43 8.99 -3.12
C GLY A 67 -9.94 8.77 -2.97
N VAL A 68 -10.36 7.81 -2.15
CA VAL A 68 -11.78 7.54 -1.92
C VAL A 68 -12.48 8.67 -1.17
N LEU A 69 -11.80 9.30 -0.20
CA LEU A 69 -12.35 10.45 0.53
C LEU A 69 -12.52 11.66 -0.40
N LEU A 70 -11.57 11.89 -1.31
CA LEU A 70 -11.68 12.96 -2.31
C LEU A 70 -12.81 12.67 -3.31
N LEU A 71 -12.98 11.42 -3.74
CA LEU A 71 -14.11 11.02 -4.59
C LEU A 71 -15.46 11.21 -3.88
N PHE A 72 -15.52 10.89 -2.58
CA PHE A 72 -16.71 11.12 -1.77
C PHE A 72 -17.05 12.61 -1.70
N ILE A 73 -16.06 13.45 -1.42
CA ILE A 73 -16.23 14.90 -1.42
C ILE A 73 -16.73 15.38 -2.79
N ALA A 74 -16.10 14.97 -3.89
CA ALA A 74 -16.51 15.35 -5.24
C ALA A 74 -17.93 14.90 -5.61
N ALA A 75 -18.46 13.86 -4.96
CA ALA A 75 -19.81 13.34 -5.20
C ALA A 75 -20.90 14.05 -4.38
N VAL A 76 -20.51 14.73 -3.29
CA VAL A 76 -21.44 15.35 -2.35
C VAL A 76 -21.56 16.87 -2.56
N ILE A 77 -20.53 17.51 -3.10
CA ILE A 77 -20.56 18.94 -3.48
C ILE A 77 -21.14 19.07 -4.89
#